data_AF-A0A4S4BKN5-F1
#
_entry.id   AF-A0A4S4BKN5-F1
#
_cell.length_a   1.000
_cell.length_b   1.000
_cell.length_c   1.000
_cell.angle_alpha   90.00
_cell.angle_beta   90.00
_cell.angle_gamma   90.00
#
_symmetry.space_group_name_H-M   'P 1'
#
loop_
_entity.id
_entity.type
_entity.pdbx_description
1 polymer ?
#
loop_
_entity_poly.entity_id
_entity_poly.type
_entity_poly.pdbx_seq_one_letter_code
_entity_poly.pdbx_strand_id
1 'polypeptide(L)' 'MPEDYPKFVNSEYFVDEPGNWHLKEGAPKEIQKEFTNYMESLNIIQDEPGTINSIHVSYPYGK' A
#
# COMPACT_ATOMS: atom_id res chain seq x y z
N MET A 1 4.67 -13.17 10.57
CA MET A 1 4.17 -12.23 9.54
C MET A 1 2.87 -11.66 10.08
N PRO A 2 2.59 -10.35 10.00
CA PRO A 2 1.22 -9.92 10.20
C PRO A 2 0.44 -10.37 8.96
N GLU A 3 -0.41 -11.39 9.14
CA GLU A 3 -1.20 -12.07 8.10
C GLU A 3 -2.51 -11.31 7.79
N ASP A 4 -2.63 -10.05 8.22
CA ASP A 4 -3.81 -9.22 7.98
C ASP A 4 -3.71 -8.53 6.63
N TYR A 5 -3.99 -9.31 5.57
CA TYR A 5 -4.32 -8.72 4.29
C TYR A 5 -5.55 -7.81 4.46
N PRO A 6 -5.54 -6.59 3.90
CA PRO A 6 -6.70 -5.71 3.93
C PRO A 6 -7.94 -6.42 3.39
N LYS A 7 -9.11 -6.11 3.94
CA LYS A 7 -10.36 -6.79 3.53
C LYS A 7 -10.67 -6.62 2.05
N PHE A 8 -10.24 -5.51 1.44
CA PHE A 8 -10.39 -5.29 0.01
C PHE A 8 -9.65 -6.35 -0.83
N VAL A 9 -8.51 -6.88 -0.37
CA VAL A 9 -7.72 -7.88 -1.13
C VAL A 9 -8.49 -9.18 -1.31
N ASN A 10 -9.31 -9.55 -0.32
CA ASN A 10 -10.18 -10.73 -0.37
C ASN A 10 -11.52 -10.47 -1.09
N SER A 11 -11.75 -9.26 -1.61
CA SER A 11 -13.01 -8.92 -2.27
C SER A 11 -13.01 -9.34 -3.74
N GLU A 12 -14.16 -9.77 -4.26
CA GLU A 12 -14.35 -10.16 -5.67
C GLU A 12 -14.16 -8.99 -6.66
N TYR A 13 -14.15 -7.77 -6.12
CA TYR A 13 -13.95 -6.54 -6.85
C TYR A 13 -12.46 -6.16 -6.95
N PHE A 14 -11.58 -6.74 -6.14
CA PHE A 14 -10.16 -6.43 -6.22
C PHE A 14 -9.47 -7.21 -7.34
N VAL A 15 -8.55 -6.53 -8.01
CA VAL A 15 -7.74 -7.07 -9.10
C VAL A 15 -6.28 -6.94 -8.70
N ASP A 16 -5.64 -8.08 -8.44
CA ASP A 16 -4.26 -8.18 -7.96
C ASP A 16 -3.20 -8.15 -9.08
N GLU A 17 -3.45 -7.39 -10.15
CA GLU A 17 -2.52 -7.30 -11.27
C GLU A 17 -1.18 -6.66 -10.86
N PRO A 18 -0.03 -7.29 -11.17
CA PRO A 18 1.27 -6.76 -10.78
C PRO A 18 1.51 -5.38 -11.41
N GLY A 19 1.60 -4.35 -10.56
CA GLY A 19 1.75 -2.96 -10.98
C GLY A 19 0.45 -2.26 -11.43
N ASN A 20 -0.70 -2.95 -11.38
CA ASN A 20 -2.00 -2.41 -11.75
C ASN A 20 -3.09 -2.83 -10.75
N TRP A 21 -2.78 -2.76 -9.45
CA TRP A 21 -3.79 -2.99 -8.42
C TRP A 21 -4.91 -1.96 -8.54
N HIS A 22 -6.13 -2.44 -8.76
CA HIS A 22 -7.31 -1.60 -8.87
C HIS A 22 -8.57 -2.35 -8.41
N LEU A 23 -9.65 -1.60 -8.20
CA LEU A 23 -10.97 -2.15 -7.91
C LEU A 23 -11.83 -2.12 -9.19
N LYS A 24 -12.61 -3.19 -9.42
CA LYS A 24 -13.59 -3.28 -10.50
C LYS A 24 -14.70 -2.25 -10.32
N GLU A 25 -15.26 -1.80 -11.45
CA GLU A 25 -16.44 -0.94 -11.45
C GLU A 25 -17.62 -1.64 -10.75
N GLY A 26 -18.22 -0.96 -9.76
CA GLY A 26 -19.28 -1.52 -8.93
C GLY A 26 -18.83 -1.98 -7.53
N ALA A 27 -17.56 -1.83 -7.18
CA ALA A 27 -17.10 -2.09 -5.82
C ALA A 27 -17.90 -1.26 -4.78
N PRO A 28 -18.27 -1.83 -3.62
CA PRO A 28 -18.96 -1.09 -2.59
C PRO A 28 -18.07 0.04 -2.02
N LYS A 29 -18.68 1.16 -1.65
CA LYS A 29 -17.96 2.37 -1.19
C LYS A 29 -17.02 2.10 -0.01
N GLU A 30 -17.35 1.14 0.85
CA GLU A 30 -16.52 0.76 1.99
C GLU A 30 -15.18 0.16 1.55
N ILE A 31 -15.19 -0.73 0.54
CA ILE A 31 -14.01 -1.35 -0.05
C ILE A 31 -13.16 -0.30 -0.79
N GLN A 32 -13.80 0.61 -1.51
CA GLN A 32 -13.11 1.73 -2.18
C GLN A 32 -12.35 2.59 -1.19
N LYS A 33 -12.98 2.93 -0.06
CA LYS A 33 -12.36 3.74 0.98
C LYS A 33 -11.16 3.04 1.62
N GLU A 34 -11.26 1.75 1.92
CA GLU A 34 -10.13 0.98 2.46
C GLU A 34 -8.97 0.89 1.47
N PHE A 35 -9.26 0.62 0.19
CA PHE A 35 -8.23 0.56 -0.85
C PHE A 35 -7.47 1.88 -1.00
N THR A 36 -8.20 3.00 -1.09
CA THR A 36 -7.57 4.34 -1.16
C THR A 36 -6.71 4.62 0.06
N ASN A 37 -7.21 4.37 1.26
CA ASN A 37 -6.46 4.60 2.49
C ASN A 37 -5.20 3.71 2.60
N TYR A 38 -5.28 2.49 2.09
CA TYR A 38 -4.12 1.60 2.01
C TYR A 38 -3.07 2.11 1.01
N MET A 39 -3.49 2.56 -0.19
CA MET A 39 -2.58 3.17 -1.16
C MET A 39 -1.93 4.45 -0.60
N GLU A 40 -2.69 5.29 0.10
CA GLU A 40 -2.16 6.47 0.78
C GLU A 40 -1.14 6.07 1.87
N SER A 41 -1.45 5.08 2.71
CA SER A 41 -0.50 4.55 3.71
C SER A 41 0.80 4.03 3.08
N LEU A 42 0.74 3.36 1.92
CA LEU A 42 1.93 2.93 1.20
C LEU A 42 2.76 4.09 0.65
N ASN A 43 2.12 5.20 0.26
CA ASN A 43 2.81 6.40 -0.19
C ASN A 43 3.52 7.12 0.98
N ILE A 44 2.91 7.16 2.16
CA ILE A 44 3.45 7.85 3.34
C ILE A 44 4.74 7.19 3.85
N ILE A 45 4.90 5.88 3.68
CA ILE A 45 6.11 5.15 4.10
C ILE A 45 7.36 5.55 3.28
N GLN A 46 7.19 6.16 2.10
CA GLN A 46 8.30 6.53 1.21
C GLN A 46 8.82 7.97 1.41
N ASP A 47 8.17 8.81 2.23
CA ASP A 47 8.52 10.23 2.36
C ASP A 47 9.70 10.50 3.31
N GLU A 48 10.24 9.48 4.01
CA GLU A 48 11.49 9.63 4.74
C GLU A 48 12.70 9.52 3.78
N PRO A 49 13.45 10.61 3.53
CA PRO A 49 14.63 10.55 2.68
C PRO A 49 15.68 9.63 3.33
N GLY A 50 15.87 8.44 2.75
CA GLY A 50 16.82 7.43 3.26
C GLY A 50 16.25 6.02 3.42
N THR A 51 14.95 5.82 3.14
CA THR A 51 14.31 4.50 3.23
C THR A 51 14.07 3.90 1.85
N ILE A 52 14.90 2.94 1.46
CA ILE A 52 14.62 2.02 0.33
C ILE A 52 14.53 0.60 0.90
N ASN A 53 13.48 -0.16 0.54
CA ASN A 53 13.32 -1.57 0.95
C ASN A 53 13.49 -1.83 2.47
N SER A 54 12.90 -0.99 3.34
CA SER A 54 13.02 -1.09 4.80
C SER A 54 14.45 -1.03 5.36
N ILE A 55 15.43 -0.67 4.54
CA ILE A 55 16.80 -0.39 4.98
C ILE A 55 16.84 1.10 5.29
N HIS A 56 16.85 1.43 6.58
CA HIS A 56 16.99 2.80 7.05
C HIS A 56 18.47 3.18 6.94
N VAL A 57 18.82 3.97 5.93
CA VAL A 57 20.18 4.50 5.80
C VAL A 57 20.22 5.90 6.42
N SER A 58 20.92 6.06 7.54
CA SER A 58 20.99 7.33 8.26
C SER A 58 21.72 8.41 7.45
N TYR A 59 21.09 9.59 7.31
CA TYR A 59 21.67 10.78 6.69
C TYR A 59 22.10 11.81 7.75
N PRO A 60 23.20 12.59 7.56
CA PRO A 60 24.13 12.54 6.44
C PRO A 60 25.02 11.30 6.47
N TYR A 61 25.29 10.74 5.29
CA TYR A 61 26.19 9.61 5.12
C TYR A 61 27.63 10.05 5.49
N GLY A 62 28.16 9.54 6.60
CA GLY A 62 29.57 9.66 6.94
C GLY A 62 29.87 10.30 8.30
N LYS A 63 30.55 9.53 9.16
CA LYS A 63 31.54 10.02 10.12
C LYS A 63 32.88 9.44 9.70
#